data_AF-A0A925EB03-F1
#
_entry.id   AF-A0A925EB03-F1
#
_cell.length_a   1.000
_cell.length_b   1.000
_cell.length_c   1.000
_cell.angle_alpha   90.00
_cell.angle_beta   90.00
_cell.angle_gamma   90.00
#
_symmetry.space_group_name_H-M   'P 1'
#
loop_
_entity.id
_entity.type
_entity.pdbx_description
1 polymer ?
#
loop_
_entity_poly.entity_id
_entity_poly.type
_entity_poly.pdbx_seq_one_letter_code
_entity_poly.pdbx_strand_id
1 'polypeptide(L)'
;MRKIIIAGLLLSSFISKAQQGSPVLNETLKTELESILKRDQQGRAMVDSVQQQYGIGSKELLALAESIALHDSINLQRVTGIITQYGWPGKSLVGDKANRAVFLVIQHAEPEAQKKYLPLLSESVKKGESSAKHLAYLEDRVLMREGKPQWYGTQLIADETTGKWKLYTIAEEESVDERRIKIGLIPLAEYVKQFGIEYKMPR
;
A
#
# COMPACT_ATOMS: atom_id res chain seq x y z
N MET A 1 -62.10 -2.57 43.31
CA MET A 1 -60.69 -2.70 42.86
C MET A 1 -60.69 -3.03 41.36
N ARG A 2 -60.38 -2.04 40.50
CA ARG A 2 -60.35 -2.20 39.04
C ARG A 2 -59.01 -2.83 38.63
N LYS A 3 -59.03 -3.97 37.93
CA LYS A 3 -57.85 -4.55 37.27
C LYS A 3 -57.80 -4.00 35.84
N ILE A 4 -56.79 -3.18 35.55
CA ILE A 4 -56.49 -2.71 34.20
C ILE A 4 -55.47 -3.70 33.62
N ILE A 5 -55.86 -4.43 32.57
CA ILE A 5 -54.98 -5.26 31.77
C ILE A 5 -54.43 -4.34 30.66
N ILE A 6 -53.15 -3.99 30.73
CA ILE A 6 -52.45 -3.31 29.64
C ILE A 6 -51.85 -4.40 28.75
N ALA A 7 -52.48 -4.65 27.61
CA ALA A 7 -51.92 -5.43 26.53
C ALA A 7 -50.85 -4.59 25.83
N GLY A 8 -49.59 -4.92 26.03
CA GLY A 8 -48.47 -4.32 25.32
C GLY A 8 -48.41 -4.84 23.89
N LEU A 9 -48.78 -4.01 22.91
CA LEU A 9 -48.47 -4.23 21.50
C LEU A 9 -46.95 -4.16 21.31
N LEU A 10 -46.31 -5.31 21.08
CA LEU A 10 -44.96 -5.37 20.52
C LEU A 10 -45.06 -5.12 19.02
N LEU A 11 -44.84 -3.87 18.59
CA LEU A 11 -44.55 -3.57 17.18
C LEU A 11 -43.17 -4.12 16.85
N SER A 12 -43.12 -5.28 16.19
CA SER A 12 -41.92 -5.75 15.50
C SER A 12 -41.67 -4.88 14.27
N SER A 13 -40.74 -3.92 14.38
CA SER A 13 -40.22 -3.20 13.23
C SER A 13 -39.33 -4.14 12.42
N PHE A 14 -39.85 -4.61 11.29
CA PHE A 14 -39.04 -5.23 10.25
C PHE A 14 -38.13 -4.14 9.67
N ILE A 15 -36.87 -4.11 10.10
CA ILE A 15 -35.82 -3.38 9.38
C ILE A 15 -35.54 -4.19 8.11
N SER A 16 -36.08 -3.73 6.97
CA SER A 16 -35.66 -4.22 5.66
C SER A 16 -34.15 -4.02 5.53
N LYS A 17 -33.39 -5.12 5.43
CA LYS A 17 -32.04 -5.08 4.89
C LYS A 17 -32.18 -4.56 3.46
N ALA A 18 -31.86 -3.29 3.24
CA ALA A 18 -31.63 -2.78 1.90
C ALA A 18 -30.62 -3.70 1.22
N GLN A 19 -31.05 -4.34 0.14
CA GLN A 19 -30.22 -5.15 -0.72
C GLN A 19 -29.21 -4.19 -1.36
N GLN A 20 -28.05 -4.03 -0.74
CA GLN A 20 -26.95 -3.28 -1.31
C GLN A 20 -26.52 -4.03 -2.57
N GLY A 21 -27.01 -3.58 -3.73
CA GLY A 21 -26.42 -3.96 -5.00
C GLY A 21 -24.92 -3.67 -4.94
N SER A 22 -24.11 -4.59 -5.46
CA SER A 22 -22.67 -4.35 -5.60
C SER A 22 -22.46 -2.97 -6.23
N PRO A 23 -21.54 -2.13 -5.70
CA PRO A 23 -21.28 -0.83 -6.29
C PRO A 23 -20.99 -1.01 -7.77
N VAL A 24 -21.71 -0.26 -8.61
CA VAL A 24 -21.37 -0.20 -10.04
C VAL A 24 -19.98 0.41 -10.13
N LEU A 25 -19.09 -0.29 -10.83
CA LEU A 25 -17.71 0.12 -11.06
C LEU A 25 -17.66 1.54 -11.62
N ASN A 26 -16.86 2.42 -11.00
CA ASN A 26 -16.67 3.78 -11.50
C ASN A 26 -15.59 3.76 -12.60
N GLU A 27 -16.02 3.54 -13.84
CA GLU A 27 -15.11 3.39 -14.99
C GLU A 27 -14.27 4.63 -15.27
N THR A 28 -14.81 5.83 -15.03
CA THR A 28 -14.07 7.08 -15.19
C THR A 28 -12.92 7.16 -14.19
N LEU A 29 -13.20 6.93 -12.90
CA LEU A 29 -12.19 6.96 -11.85
C LEU A 29 -11.16 5.83 -12.01
N LYS A 30 -11.62 4.63 -12.39
CA LYS A 30 -10.73 3.51 -12.73
C LYS A 30 -9.77 3.88 -13.85
N THR A 31 -10.28 4.39 -14.97
CA THR A 31 -9.45 4.78 -16.13
C THR A 31 -8.42 5.83 -15.74
N GLU A 32 -8.81 6.80 -14.93
CA GLU A 32 -7.90 7.81 -14.41
C GLU A 32 -6.79 7.21 -13.54
N LEU A 33 -7.14 6.38 -12.56
CA LEU A 33 -6.17 5.73 -11.67
C LEU A 33 -5.23 4.78 -12.42
N GLU A 34 -5.71 4.07 -13.44
CA GLU A 34 -4.85 3.25 -14.30
C GLU A 34 -3.89 4.09 -15.14
N SER A 35 -4.30 5.29 -15.57
CA SER A 35 -3.42 6.25 -16.24
C SER A 35 -2.36 6.82 -15.28
N ILE A 36 -2.74 7.10 -14.04
CA ILE A 36 -1.80 7.46 -12.95
C ILE A 36 -0.77 6.35 -12.73
N LEU A 37 -1.21 5.09 -12.63
CA LEU A 37 -0.32 3.94 -12.48
C LEU A 37 0.70 3.86 -13.61
N LYS A 38 0.28 4.08 -14.86
CA LYS A 38 1.19 4.07 -16.01
C LYS A 38 2.26 5.15 -15.85
N ARG A 39 1.89 6.39 -15.49
CA ARG A 39 2.85 7.49 -15.30
C ARG A 39 3.80 7.23 -14.14
N ASP A 40 3.29 6.70 -13.03
CA ASP A 40 4.08 6.35 -11.84
C ASP A 40 5.16 5.30 -12.15
N GLN A 41 4.85 4.30 -12.97
CA GLN A 41 5.75 3.18 -13.25
C GLN A 41 6.69 3.44 -14.45
N GLN A 42 6.32 4.32 -15.39
CA GLN A 42 7.06 4.49 -16.66
C GLN A 42 8.54 4.86 -16.44
N GLY A 43 8.84 5.86 -15.61
CA GLY A 43 10.23 6.26 -15.35
C GLY A 43 10.99 5.20 -14.56
N ARG A 44 10.33 4.57 -13.58
CA ARG A 44 10.91 3.53 -12.73
C ARG A 44 11.34 2.29 -13.52
N ALA A 45 10.57 1.92 -14.55
CA ALA A 45 10.91 0.81 -15.44
C ALA A 45 12.18 1.03 -16.27
N MET A 46 12.65 2.28 -16.40
CA MET A 46 13.84 2.65 -17.17
C MET A 46 15.10 2.76 -16.30
N VAL A 47 14.97 2.76 -14.96
CA VAL A 47 16.09 3.04 -14.03
C VAL A 47 17.25 2.08 -14.26
N ASP A 48 16.98 0.77 -14.26
CA ASP A 48 18.05 -0.24 -14.40
C ASP A 48 18.76 -0.10 -15.75
N SER A 49 18.02 0.09 -16.85
CA SER A 49 18.62 0.25 -18.18
C SER A 49 19.43 1.53 -18.31
N VAL A 50 18.93 2.65 -17.77
CA VAL A 50 19.63 3.94 -17.82
C VAL A 50 20.89 3.89 -16.95
N GLN A 51 20.80 3.30 -15.76
CA GLN A 51 21.97 3.10 -14.89
C GLN A 51 23.03 2.20 -15.55
N GLN A 52 22.61 1.09 -16.20
CA GLN A 52 23.55 0.20 -16.89
C GLN A 52 24.23 0.87 -18.08
N GLN A 53 23.50 1.71 -18.82
CA GLN A 53 24.01 2.37 -20.01
C GLN A 53 24.92 3.56 -19.71
N TYR A 54 24.56 4.38 -18.73
CA TYR A 54 25.21 5.68 -18.47
C TYR A 54 25.99 5.74 -17.15
N GLY A 55 25.78 4.77 -16.26
CA GLY A 55 26.43 4.71 -14.95
C GLY A 55 25.69 5.46 -13.84
N ILE A 56 26.07 5.16 -12.60
CA ILE A 56 25.57 5.86 -11.41
C ILE A 56 26.06 7.31 -11.43
N GLY A 57 25.16 8.27 -11.17
CA GLY A 57 25.48 9.70 -11.12
C GLY A 57 25.55 10.39 -12.48
N SER A 58 25.19 9.71 -13.58
CA SER A 58 25.13 10.32 -14.90
C SER A 58 24.03 11.39 -14.98
N LYS A 59 24.15 12.32 -15.94
CA LYS A 59 23.13 13.35 -16.18
C LYS A 59 21.78 12.75 -16.59
N GLU A 60 21.81 11.63 -17.31
CA GLU A 60 20.63 10.88 -17.76
C GLU A 60 19.89 10.25 -16.58
N LEU A 61 20.62 9.62 -15.65
CA LEU A 61 20.02 9.02 -14.46
C LEU A 61 19.45 10.10 -13.53
N LEU A 62 20.15 11.24 -13.38
CA LEU A 62 19.67 12.39 -12.62
C LEU A 62 18.40 12.98 -13.25
N ALA A 63 18.39 13.22 -14.56
CA ALA A 63 17.22 13.73 -15.28
C ALA A 63 16.02 12.77 -15.19
N LEU A 64 16.27 11.44 -15.24
CA LEU A 64 15.24 10.44 -15.02
C LEU A 64 14.68 10.50 -13.59
N ALA A 65 15.54 10.63 -12.58
CA ALA A 65 15.12 10.75 -11.19
C ALA A 65 14.29 12.02 -10.95
N GLU A 66 14.68 13.15 -11.53
CA GLU A 66 13.91 14.40 -11.49
C GLU A 66 12.54 14.25 -12.15
N SER A 67 12.48 13.56 -13.30
CA SER A 67 11.21 13.26 -13.98
C SER A 67 10.30 12.37 -13.15
N ILE A 68 10.85 11.35 -12.47
CA ILE A 68 10.10 10.49 -11.54
C ILE A 68 9.55 11.33 -10.38
N ALA A 69 10.38 12.16 -9.73
CA ALA A 69 9.96 12.99 -8.62
C ALA A 69 8.86 14.00 -9.01
N LEU A 70 8.95 14.59 -10.20
CA LEU A 70 7.90 15.46 -10.73
C LEU A 70 6.57 14.71 -10.88
N HIS A 71 6.58 13.51 -11.47
CA HIS A 71 5.38 12.70 -11.62
C HIS A 71 4.83 12.20 -10.29
N ASP A 72 5.69 11.82 -9.34
CA ASP A 72 5.27 11.43 -7.99
C ASP A 72 4.49 12.58 -7.32
N SER A 73 4.98 13.82 -7.41
CA SER A 73 4.30 15.00 -6.88
C SER A 73 2.94 15.26 -7.53
N ILE A 74 2.87 15.23 -8.87
CA ILE A 74 1.62 15.42 -9.63
C ILE A 74 0.60 14.32 -9.28
N ASN A 75 1.06 13.07 -9.24
CA ASN A 75 0.21 11.92 -8.92
C ASN A 75 -0.29 11.99 -7.47
N LEU A 76 0.56 12.38 -6.51
CA LEU A 76 0.19 12.54 -5.11
C LEU A 76 -0.88 13.60 -4.91
N GLN A 77 -0.75 14.75 -5.59
CA GLN A 77 -1.78 15.79 -5.56
C GLN A 77 -3.12 15.24 -6.08
N ARG A 78 -3.10 14.48 -7.19
CA ARG A 78 -4.33 13.95 -7.76
C ARG A 78 -4.95 12.86 -6.90
N VAL A 79 -4.16 11.90 -6.43
CA VAL A 79 -4.62 10.81 -5.54
C VAL A 79 -5.13 11.37 -4.22
N THR A 80 -4.52 12.43 -3.68
CA THR A 80 -5.04 13.13 -2.49
C THR A 80 -6.45 13.67 -2.72
N GLY A 81 -6.71 14.28 -3.88
CA GLY A 81 -8.06 14.74 -4.25
C GLY A 81 -9.06 13.59 -4.36
N ILE A 82 -8.65 12.47 -4.96
CA ILE A 82 -9.46 11.25 -5.05
C ILE A 82 -9.78 10.70 -3.66
N ILE A 83 -8.79 10.57 -2.78
CA ILE A 83 -8.97 10.08 -1.41
C ILE A 83 -9.90 11.01 -0.62
N THR A 84 -9.79 12.32 -0.82
CA THR A 84 -10.66 13.31 -0.15
C THR A 84 -12.12 13.14 -0.57
N GLN A 85 -12.37 12.81 -1.84
CA GLN A 85 -13.73 12.68 -2.37
C GLN A 85 -14.36 11.30 -2.10
N TYR A 86 -13.58 10.22 -2.19
CA TYR A 86 -14.09 8.85 -2.20
C TYR A 86 -13.66 8.01 -0.99
N GLY A 87 -12.83 8.56 -0.09
CA GLY A 87 -12.03 7.74 0.82
C GLY A 87 -10.98 6.93 0.05
N TRP A 88 -10.44 5.88 0.66
CA TRP A 88 -9.58 4.95 -0.08
C TRP A 88 -10.42 4.21 -1.15
N PRO A 89 -10.16 4.39 -2.46
CA PRO A 89 -10.98 3.80 -3.50
C PRO A 89 -10.80 2.27 -3.51
N GLY A 90 -11.77 1.55 -2.95
CA GLY A 90 -11.76 0.09 -2.85
C GLY A 90 -11.81 -0.61 -4.21
N LYS A 91 -11.34 -1.87 -4.26
CA LYS A 91 -11.36 -2.68 -5.49
C LYS A 91 -12.77 -2.88 -6.05
N SER A 92 -13.83 -2.85 -5.24
CA SER A 92 -15.21 -2.89 -5.75
C SER A 92 -15.59 -1.62 -6.52
N LEU A 93 -15.03 -0.46 -6.15
CA LEU A 93 -15.31 0.82 -6.78
C LEU A 93 -14.48 1.04 -8.05
N VAL A 94 -13.23 0.59 -8.07
CA VAL A 94 -12.27 0.93 -9.15
C VAL A 94 -11.54 -0.26 -9.77
N GLY A 95 -11.70 -1.48 -9.23
CA GLY A 95 -10.94 -2.66 -9.62
C GLY A 95 -9.54 -2.73 -8.99
N ASP A 96 -8.94 -3.92 -8.98
CA ASP A 96 -7.65 -4.17 -8.30
C ASP A 96 -6.50 -3.32 -8.85
N LYS A 97 -6.44 -3.11 -10.16
CA LYS A 97 -5.36 -2.35 -10.81
C LYS A 97 -5.38 -0.87 -10.41
N ALA A 98 -6.56 -0.26 -10.42
CA ALA A 98 -6.72 1.14 -9.99
C ALA A 98 -6.52 1.29 -8.47
N ASN A 99 -6.99 0.34 -7.65
CA ASN A 99 -6.71 0.33 -6.21
C ASN A 99 -5.20 0.25 -5.93
N ARG A 100 -4.46 -0.58 -6.69
CA ARG A 100 -3.00 -0.66 -6.62
C ARG A 100 -2.33 0.66 -6.99
N ALA A 101 -2.89 1.43 -7.93
CA ALA A 101 -2.37 2.75 -8.28
C ALA A 101 -2.34 3.70 -7.08
N VAL A 102 -3.44 3.74 -6.30
CA VAL A 102 -3.55 4.56 -5.08
C VAL A 102 -2.45 4.16 -4.10
N PHE A 103 -2.28 2.85 -3.85
CA PHE A 103 -1.22 2.35 -2.98
C PHE A 103 0.16 2.80 -3.44
N LEU A 104 0.52 2.60 -4.71
CA LEU A 104 1.87 2.91 -5.20
C LEU A 104 2.20 4.40 -5.09
N VAL A 105 1.26 5.27 -5.44
CA VAL A 105 1.45 6.72 -5.27
C VAL A 105 1.71 7.08 -3.82
N ILE A 106 0.96 6.52 -2.87
CA ILE A 106 1.21 6.76 -1.44
C ILE A 106 2.52 6.12 -0.98
N GLN A 107 2.86 4.92 -1.45
CA GLN A 107 4.10 4.20 -1.14
C GLN A 107 5.35 4.98 -1.57
N HIS A 108 5.26 5.75 -2.65
CA HIS A 108 6.35 6.58 -3.17
C HIS A 108 6.38 8.00 -2.59
N ALA A 109 5.32 8.42 -1.89
CA ALA A 109 5.21 9.77 -1.37
C ALA A 109 6.17 10.05 -0.19
N GLU A 110 6.21 11.33 0.21
CA GLU A 110 6.91 11.79 1.40
C GLU A 110 6.38 11.15 2.69
N PRO A 111 7.21 11.05 3.76
CA PRO A 111 6.87 10.35 4.99
C PRO A 111 5.54 10.79 5.62
N GLU A 112 5.23 12.09 5.55
CA GLU A 112 4.02 12.68 6.09
C GLU A 112 2.77 12.14 5.39
N ALA A 113 2.82 12.01 4.05
CA ALA A 113 1.71 11.47 3.26
C ALA A 113 1.52 9.97 3.53
N GLN A 114 2.60 9.20 3.60
CA GLN A 114 2.54 7.78 3.94
C GLN A 114 1.86 7.55 5.29
N LYS A 115 2.33 8.27 6.33
CA LYS A 115 1.76 8.18 7.67
C LYS A 115 0.30 8.65 7.71
N LYS A 116 -0.04 9.73 7.00
CA LYS A 116 -1.40 10.27 6.93
C LYS A 116 -2.40 9.28 6.35
N TYR A 117 -2.04 8.55 5.28
CA TYR A 117 -2.98 7.68 4.57
C TYR A 117 -2.92 6.21 4.99
N LEU A 118 -1.90 5.81 5.75
CA LEU A 118 -1.79 4.45 6.29
C LEU A 118 -3.06 3.96 7.01
N PRO A 119 -3.72 4.75 7.89
CA PRO A 119 -4.97 4.32 8.54
C PRO A 119 -6.12 4.03 7.55
N LEU A 120 -6.20 4.76 6.42
CA LEU A 120 -7.23 4.53 5.41
C LEU A 120 -6.99 3.25 4.62
N LEU A 121 -5.73 2.95 4.28
CA LEU A 121 -5.37 1.67 3.66
C LEU A 121 -5.66 0.51 4.62
N SER A 122 -5.33 0.66 5.90
CA SER A 122 -5.62 -0.35 6.93
C SER A 122 -7.12 -0.66 7.00
N GLU A 123 -7.97 0.37 7.01
CA GLU A 123 -9.42 0.21 7.00
C GLU A 123 -9.94 -0.41 5.71
N SER A 124 -9.38 -0.03 4.56
CA SER A 124 -9.71 -0.66 3.26
C SER A 124 -9.39 -2.16 3.26
N VAL A 125 -8.23 -2.57 3.78
CA VAL A 125 -7.85 -3.98 3.91
C VAL A 125 -8.78 -4.75 4.83
N LYS A 126 -9.17 -4.18 5.98
CA LYS A 126 -10.14 -4.81 6.91
C LYS A 126 -11.48 -5.09 6.24
N LYS A 127 -11.89 -4.23 5.30
CA LYS A 127 -13.10 -4.41 4.48
C LYS A 127 -12.92 -5.38 3.30
N GLY A 128 -11.71 -5.90 3.08
CA GLY A 128 -11.38 -6.73 1.92
C GLY A 128 -11.27 -5.94 0.62
N GLU A 129 -11.18 -4.61 0.68
CA GLU A 129 -11.20 -3.69 -0.46
C GLU A 129 -9.80 -3.30 -0.96
N SER A 130 -8.76 -3.76 -0.27
CA SER A 130 -7.35 -3.60 -0.65
C SER A 130 -6.52 -4.84 -0.29
N SER A 131 -5.34 -4.95 -0.91
CA SER A 131 -4.39 -6.03 -0.64
C SER A 131 -3.70 -5.85 0.72
N ALA A 132 -3.74 -6.88 1.57
CA ALA A 132 -2.98 -6.91 2.82
C ALA A 132 -1.46 -6.80 2.60
N LYS A 133 -0.96 -7.25 1.44
CA LYS A 133 0.45 -7.09 1.08
C LYS A 133 0.81 -5.61 0.94
N HIS A 134 -0.04 -4.82 0.27
CA HIS A 134 0.17 -3.38 0.12
C HIS A 134 0.23 -2.68 1.48
N LEU A 135 -0.63 -3.08 2.42
CA LEU A 135 -0.59 -2.56 3.79
C LEU A 135 0.74 -2.89 4.47
N ALA A 136 1.21 -4.14 4.42
CA ALA A 136 2.49 -4.55 5.00
C ALA A 136 3.67 -3.72 4.46
N TYR A 137 3.72 -3.47 3.14
CA TYR A 137 4.75 -2.62 2.53
C TYR A 137 4.71 -1.17 3.05
N LEU A 138 3.51 -0.58 3.19
CA LEU A 138 3.37 0.80 3.67
C LEU A 138 3.67 0.91 5.17
N GLU A 139 3.20 -0.05 5.98
CA GLU A 139 3.46 -0.13 7.41
C GLU A 139 4.97 -0.21 7.69
N ASP A 140 5.66 -1.15 7.06
CA ASP A 140 7.10 -1.28 7.24
C ASP A 140 7.86 -0.04 6.75
N ARG A 141 7.41 0.59 5.65
CA ARG A 141 8.01 1.85 5.15
C ARG A 141 7.89 2.97 6.17
N VAL A 142 6.72 3.13 6.81
CA VAL A 142 6.49 4.13 7.86
C VAL A 142 7.36 3.82 9.08
N LEU A 143 7.41 2.56 9.52
CA LEU A 143 8.24 2.15 10.67
C LEU A 143 9.72 2.43 10.42
N MET A 144 10.25 2.03 9.26
CA MET A 144 11.63 2.28 8.87
C MET A 144 11.95 3.78 8.87
N ARG A 145 11.08 4.62 8.31
CA ARG A 145 11.26 6.08 8.28
C ARG A 145 11.17 6.73 9.66
N GLU A 146 10.47 6.10 10.61
CA GLU A 146 10.44 6.49 12.02
C GLU A 146 11.59 5.89 12.85
N GLY A 147 12.53 5.17 12.24
CA GLY A 147 13.65 4.53 12.93
C GLY A 147 13.24 3.32 13.78
N LYS A 148 12.07 2.74 13.53
CA LYS A 148 11.50 1.61 14.27
C LYS A 148 11.64 0.32 13.49
N PRO A 149 11.88 -0.83 14.15
CA PRO A 149 11.90 -2.12 13.46
C PRO A 149 10.61 -2.37 12.66
N GLN A 150 10.77 -2.97 11.48
CA GLN A 150 9.66 -3.32 10.60
C GLN A 150 9.02 -4.66 10.98
N TRP A 151 7.80 -4.94 10.55
CA TRP A 151 7.08 -6.15 10.93
C TRP A 151 7.23 -7.29 9.94
N TYR A 152 7.28 -6.98 8.65
CA TYR A 152 7.23 -7.99 7.59
C TYR A 152 8.53 -8.15 6.82
N GLY A 153 9.52 -7.28 7.00
CA GLY A 153 10.81 -7.38 6.30
C GLY A 153 10.71 -6.98 4.82
N THR A 154 9.86 -6.01 4.50
CA THR A 154 9.68 -5.51 3.12
C THR A 154 10.61 -4.37 2.72
N GLN A 155 11.31 -3.77 3.69
CA GLN A 155 12.20 -2.64 3.48
C GLN A 155 13.67 -3.06 3.57
N LEU A 156 14.43 -2.59 2.60
CA LEU A 156 15.87 -2.74 2.52
C LEU A 156 16.51 -1.35 2.57
N ILE A 157 17.72 -1.29 3.13
CA ILE A 157 18.56 -0.10 3.14
C ILE A 157 19.88 -0.41 2.43
N ALA A 158 20.51 0.62 1.86
CA ALA A 158 21.87 0.46 1.37
C ALA A 158 22.82 0.38 2.58
N ASP A 159 23.76 -0.54 2.53
CA ASP A 159 24.85 -0.59 3.49
C ASP A 159 25.83 0.55 3.23
N GLU A 160 26.12 1.36 4.24
CA GLU A 160 26.93 2.58 4.10
C GLU A 160 28.38 2.28 3.68
N THR A 161 28.90 1.09 4.01
CA THR A 161 30.28 0.71 3.69
C THR A 161 30.39 0.08 2.31
N THR A 162 29.45 -0.81 1.97
CA THR A 162 29.53 -1.64 0.76
C THR A 162 28.63 -1.17 -0.37
N GLY A 163 27.65 -0.31 -0.09
CA GLY A 163 26.60 0.11 -1.02
C GLY A 163 25.59 -0.98 -1.38
N LYS A 164 25.75 -2.21 -0.86
CA LYS A 164 24.86 -3.33 -1.14
C LYS A 164 23.56 -3.22 -0.34
N TRP A 165 22.48 -3.80 -0.85
CA TRP A 165 21.24 -3.90 -0.09
C TRP A 165 21.41 -4.77 1.14
N LYS A 166 20.88 -4.32 2.27
CA LYS A 166 20.70 -5.10 3.49
C LYS A 166 19.29 -4.96 4.03
N LEU A 167 18.82 -5.98 4.71
CA LEU A 167 17.51 -5.98 5.37
C LEU A 167 17.51 -4.96 6.51
N TYR A 168 16.49 -4.11 6.56
CA TYR A 168 16.29 -3.23 7.69
C TYR A 168 15.77 -4.01 8.90
N THR A 169 16.10 -3.59 10.14
CA THR A 169 15.80 -4.32 11.38
C THR A 169 14.34 -4.76 11.47
N ILE A 170 14.10 -6.01 11.86
CA ILE A 170 12.77 -6.62 11.97
C ILE A 170 12.40 -6.83 13.44
N ALA A 171 11.17 -6.50 13.83
CA ALA A 171 10.60 -6.88 15.11
C ALA A 171 10.18 -8.36 15.10
N GLU A 172 10.50 -9.11 16.16
CA GLU A 172 10.12 -10.52 16.30
C GLU A 172 10.47 -11.31 15.02
N GLU A 173 11.75 -11.24 14.63
CA GLU A 173 12.25 -11.74 13.35
C GLU A 173 12.08 -13.26 13.23
N GLU A 174 12.10 -13.99 14.34
CA GLU A 174 11.94 -15.45 14.40
C GLU A 174 10.55 -15.90 13.93
N SER A 175 9.55 -15.02 14.00
CA SER A 175 8.16 -15.30 13.59
C SER A 175 7.72 -14.54 12.32
N VAL A 176 8.66 -13.89 11.62
CA VAL A 176 8.36 -13.06 10.45
C VAL A 176 7.65 -13.82 9.34
N ASP A 177 8.05 -15.06 9.08
CA ASP A 177 7.46 -15.86 8.02
C ASP A 177 6.02 -16.30 8.32
N GLU A 178 5.67 -16.49 9.60
CA GLU A 178 4.28 -16.76 10.00
C GLU A 178 3.37 -15.58 9.63
N ARG A 179 3.83 -14.35 9.90
CA ARG A 179 3.10 -13.13 9.54
C ARG A 179 3.00 -12.96 8.03
N ARG A 180 4.12 -13.19 7.31
CA ARG A 180 4.19 -13.06 5.84
C ARG A 180 3.25 -14.03 5.14
N ILE A 181 3.28 -15.31 5.50
CA ILE A 181 2.45 -16.36 4.90
C ILE A 181 0.96 -16.06 5.11
N LYS A 182 0.58 -15.61 6.31
CA LYS A 182 -0.82 -15.28 6.65
C LYS A 182 -1.44 -14.24 5.73
N ILE A 183 -0.64 -13.31 5.19
CA ILE A 183 -1.11 -12.26 4.27
C ILE A 183 -0.73 -12.53 2.80
N GLY A 184 -0.17 -13.70 2.50
CA GLY A 184 0.20 -14.13 1.15
C GLY A 184 1.47 -13.45 0.60
N LEU A 185 2.39 -13.02 1.47
CA LEU A 185 3.77 -12.75 1.10
C LEU A 185 4.56 -14.08 1.06
N ILE A 186 5.56 -14.13 0.19
CA ILE A 186 6.52 -15.26 0.13
C ILE A 186 7.44 -15.24 1.37
N PRO A 187 8.08 -16.35 1.75
CA PRO A 187 9.08 -16.37 2.82
C PRO A 187 10.17 -15.30 2.65
N LEU A 188 10.63 -14.74 3.77
CA LEU A 188 11.58 -13.63 3.79
C LEU A 188 12.89 -13.99 3.08
N ALA A 189 13.40 -15.20 3.31
CA ALA A 189 14.60 -15.70 2.64
C ALA A 189 14.47 -15.72 1.11
N GLU A 190 13.30 -16.10 0.59
CA GLU A 190 13.02 -16.11 -0.86
C GLU A 190 12.89 -14.69 -1.43
N TYR A 191 12.30 -13.77 -0.65
CA TYR A 191 12.17 -12.38 -1.03
C TYR A 191 13.53 -11.67 -1.14
N VAL A 192 14.36 -11.75 -0.09
CA VAL A 192 15.61 -11.00 -0.04
C VAL A 192 16.68 -11.57 -0.98
N LYS A 193 16.55 -12.84 -1.39
CA LYS A 193 17.39 -13.46 -2.42
C LYS A 193 17.34 -12.70 -3.76
N GLN A 194 16.21 -12.07 -4.09
CA GLN A 194 16.05 -11.26 -5.29
C GLN A 194 16.94 -10.00 -5.29
N PHE A 195 17.43 -9.62 -4.12
CA PHE A 195 18.32 -8.48 -3.90
C PHE A 195 19.77 -8.90 -3.61
N GLY A 196 20.09 -10.19 -3.81
CA GLY A 196 21.42 -10.75 -3.56
C GLY A 196 21.78 -10.86 -2.08
N ILE A 197 20.77 -10.89 -1.19
CA ILE A 197 20.98 -11.03 0.25
C ILE A 197 20.89 -12.52 0.62
N GLU A 198 21.95 -13.04 1.23
CA GLU A 198 21.90 -14.34 1.92
C GLU A 198 21.33 -14.12 3.31
N TYR A 199 20.12 -14.65 3.55
CA TYR A 199 19.44 -14.53 4.83
C TYR A 199 19.24 -15.90 5.47
N LYS A 200 19.55 -15.97 6.76
CA LYS A 200 19.25 -17.12 7.62
C LYS A 200 18.46 -16.59 8.80
N MET A 201 17.28 -17.18 9.05
CA MET A 201 16.48 -16.84 10.21
C MET A 201 17.33 -16.96 11.49
N PRO A 202 17.25 -15.98 12.40
CA PRO A 202 17.80 -16.15 13.74
C PRO A 202 17.18 -17.39 14.39
N ARG A 203 18.02 -18.13 15.14
CA ARG A 203 17.59 -19.31 15.90
C ARG A 203 17.16 -18.91 17.30
#